data_AF-A0A7J2L563-F1
#
_entry.id   AF-A0A7J2L563-F1
#
_cell.length_a   1.000
_cell.length_b   1.000
_cell.length_c   1.000
_cell.angle_alpha   90.00
_cell.angle_beta   90.00
_cell.angle_gamma   90.00
#
_symmetry.space_group_name_H-M   'P 1'
#
loop_
_entity.id
_entity.type
_entity.pdbx_description
1 polymer ?
#
loop_
_entity_poly.entity_id
_entity_poly.type
_entity_poly.pdbx_seq_one_letter_code
_entity_poly.pdbx_strand_id
1 'polypeptide(L)'
;MSDEKKPLKTYTKQDLKRIPLHVLNFLKEIKSAESRVRDWLGEEEESLKDVLHRAEQVVTIFICAESLDTELLLDKRYAHVWLSRTAPIITVEARRYWWDRHDEFRKIVDKECEGLKGEEFDECVDKIVRRVYPKVKKYAIAELKFHLPLSYKDKIDLIYKVRWSYEVRRYYCLPEPLNRWDERTNWEQFYFAKVDGKWIYAWGDPASSGARATHSLWSSTIIGLDIPKRWGIILWYDSRNRLWFVDEFDAPVICPLDAFGHIGYAGEEFRK
;
A
#
# COMPACT_ATOMS: atom_id res chain seq x y z
N MET A 1 -25.14 20.65 15.87
CA MET A 1 -24.82 20.66 14.43
C MET A 1 -23.40 21.17 14.33
N SER A 2 -22.42 20.28 14.15
CA SER A 2 -21.02 20.67 14.02
C SER A 2 -20.85 21.44 12.72
N ASP A 3 -20.30 22.65 12.79
CA ASP A 3 -19.81 23.35 11.60
C ASP A 3 -18.92 22.41 10.81
N GLU A 4 -19.38 21.98 9.64
CA GLU A 4 -18.54 21.26 8.69
C GLU A 4 -17.37 22.17 8.35
N LYS A 5 -16.21 21.87 8.96
CA LYS A 5 -14.96 22.59 8.70
C LYS A 5 -14.69 22.51 7.20
N LYS A 6 -14.94 23.63 6.49
CA LYS A 6 -14.62 23.75 5.07
C LYS A 6 -13.12 23.52 4.89
N PRO A 7 -12.70 22.77 3.86
CA PRO A 7 -11.29 22.56 3.60
C PRO A 7 -10.60 23.91 3.32
N LEU A 8 -9.38 24.09 3.84
CA LEU A 8 -8.57 25.29 3.60
C LEU A 8 -8.31 25.50 2.11
N LYS A 9 -8.05 24.42 1.38
CA LYS A 9 -7.81 24.43 -0.07
C LYS A 9 -8.19 23.08 -0.67
N THR A 10 -8.66 23.10 -1.91
CA THR A 10 -8.93 21.91 -2.71
C THR A 10 -8.20 22.07 -4.03
N TYR A 11 -7.45 21.04 -4.42
CA TYR A 11 -6.70 21.03 -5.66
C TYR A 11 -7.39 20.16 -6.71
N THR A 12 -7.28 20.59 -7.96
CA THR A 12 -7.83 19.93 -9.15
C THR A 12 -6.77 19.81 -10.23
N LYS A 13 -7.11 19.15 -11.35
CA LYS A 13 -6.22 19.07 -12.52
C LYS A 13 -5.81 20.44 -13.08
N GLN A 14 -6.56 21.50 -12.81
CA GLN A 14 -6.24 22.86 -13.27
C GLN A 14 -5.13 23.51 -12.45
N ASP A 15 -4.89 23.03 -11.23
CA ASP A 15 -3.88 23.57 -10.32
C ASP A 15 -2.48 22.99 -10.59
N LEU A 16 -2.40 21.96 -11.44
CA LEU A 16 -1.16 21.24 -11.75
C LEU A 16 -0.18 22.11 -12.54
N LYS A 17 1.05 22.21 -12.03
CA LYS A 17 2.11 23.05 -12.59
C LYS A 17 3.35 22.23 -12.86
N ARG A 18 4.21 22.74 -13.75
CA ARG A 18 5.56 22.22 -13.91
C ARG A 18 6.31 22.33 -12.59
N ILE A 19 7.14 21.33 -12.31
CA ILE A 19 7.94 21.28 -11.08
C ILE A 19 8.92 22.47 -11.07
N PRO A 20 8.86 23.35 -10.04
CA PRO A 20 9.79 24.46 -9.91
C PRO A 20 11.25 24.03 -9.83
N LEU A 21 12.17 24.91 -10.23
CA LEU A 21 13.61 24.60 -10.30
C LEU A 21 14.20 24.21 -8.94
N HIS A 22 13.78 24.86 -7.85
CA HIS A 22 14.27 24.52 -6.52
C HIS A 22 13.79 23.13 -6.08
N VAL A 23 12.53 22.76 -6.36
CA VAL A 23 12.02 21.40 -6.13
C VAL A 23 12.82 20.38 -6.95
N LEU A 24 13.07 20.66 -8.23
CA LEU A 24 13.89 19.78 -9.07
C LEU A 24 15.31 19.60 -8.53
N ASN A 25 15.93 20.65 -8.01
CA ASN A 25 17.26 20.56 -7.41
C ASN A 25 17.25 19.70 -6.15
N PHE A 26 16.22 19.83 -5.32
CA PHE A 26 16.04 18.98 -4.16
C PHE A 26 15.79 17.51 -4.53
N LEU A 27 14.93 17.24 -5.51
CA LEU A 27 14.72 15.87 -6.02
C LEU A 27 16.02 15.22 -6.54
N LYS A 28 16.96 16.02 -7.07
CA LYS A 28 18.30 15.53 -7.43
C LYS A 28 19.17 15.26 -6.21
N GLU A 29 19.09 16.10 -5.17
CA GLU A 29 19.86 15.96 -3.93
C GLU A 29 19.47 14.69 -3.16
N ILE A 30 18.18 14.39 -3.08
CA ILE A 30 17.67 13.20 -2.36
C ILE A 30 17.81 11.90 -3.15
N LYS A 31 18.27 11.95 -4.41
CA LYS A 31 18.38 10.76 -5.26
C LYS A 31 19.21 9.64 -4.64
N SER A 32 20.22 10.00 -3.85
CA SER A 32 21.09 9.07 -3.11
C SER A 32 20.71 8.92 -1.64
N ALA A 33 19.48 9.29 -1.26
CA ALA A 33 19.05 9.19 0.13
C ALA A 33 19.06 7.72 0.58
N GLU A 34 19.55 7.48 1.79
CA GLU A 34 19.64 6.14 2.36
C GLU A 34 18.29 5.73 2.97
N SER A 35 17.77 4.58 2.57
CA SER A 35 16.50 4.08 3.08
C SER A 35 16.64 3.61 4.53
N ARG A 36 15.73 4.07 5.38
CA ARG A 36 15.62 3.68 6.78
C ARG A 36 14.26 3.05 7.05
N VAL A 37 13.89 2.01 6.29
CA VAL A 37 12.56 1.35 6.46
C VAL A 37 12.60 -0.07 7.03
N ARG A 38 13.77 -0.73 7.04
CA ARG A 38 13.85 -2.17 7.35
C ARG A 38 14.08 -2.53 8.83
N ASP A 39 14.34 -1.57 9.70
CA ASP A 39 14.92 -1.89 11.02
C ASP A 39 13.91 -1.78 12.22
N TRP A 40 12.65 -1.38 11.99
CA TRP A 40 11.84 -0.76 13.05
C TRP A 40 10.77 -1.66 13.69
N LEU A 41 11.19 -2.71 14.41
CA LEU A 41 10.35 -3.39 15.40
C LEU A 41 11.01 -3.31 16.79
N GLY A 42 10.41 -2.53 17.70
CA GLY A 42 10.62 -2.61 19.15
C GLY A 42 11.73 -1.73 19.73
N GLU A 43 13.01 -1.98 19.39
CA GLU A 43 14.16 -1.36 20.07
C GLU A 43 14.62 -0.02 19.46
N GLU A 44 13.99 0.45 18.37
CA GLU A 44 14.53 1.56 17.56
C GLU A 44 13.70 2.86 17.56
N GLU A 45 12.60 2.97 18.30
CA GLU A 45 11.87 4.26 18.37
C GLU A 45 12.77 5.38 18.94
N GLU A 46 13.55 5.07 19.98
CA GLU A 46 14.55 5.98 20.54
C GLU A 46 15.66 6.30 19.52
N SER A 47 16.14 5.30 18.77
CA SER A 47 17.11 5.48 17.68
C SER A 47 16.61 6.44 16.60
N LEU A 48 15.34 6.35 16.20
CA LEU A 48 14.76 7.29 15.24
C LEU A 48 14.71 8.70 15.81
N LYS A 49 14.22 8.85 17.05
CA LYS A 49 14.16 10.16 17.72
C LYS A 49 15.56 10.76 17.83
N ASP A 50 16.57 9.98 18.20
CA ASP A 50 17.96 10.44 18.29
C ASP A 50 18.55 10.84 16.93
N VAL A 51 18.22 10.11 15.87
CA VAL A 51 18.63 10.46 14.51
C VAL A 51 17.94 11.75 14.05
N LEU A 52 16.64 11.89 14.31
CA LEU A 52 15.87 13.06 13.92
C LEU A 52 16.18 14.29 14.77
N HIS A 53 16.55 14.14 16.04
CA HIS A 53 17.06 15.23 16.87
C HIS A 53 18.41 15.78 16.40
N ARG A 54 19.21 14.95 15.72
CA ARG A 54 20.45 15.37 15.06
C ARG A 54 20.23 15.89 13.64
N ALA A 55 19.00 15.88 13.13
CA ALA A 55 18.75 16.33 11.78
C ALA A 55 18.91 17.85 11.66
N GLU A 56 19.67 18.26 10.65
CA GLU A 56 19.86 19.66 10.26
C GLU A 56 18.57 20.24 9.67
N GLN A 57 17.81 19.40 8.98
CA GLN A 57 16.53 19.77 8.37
C GLN A 57 15.66 18.55 8.09
N VAL A 58 14.35 18.77 8.08
CA VAL A 58 13.34 17.78 7.66
C VAL A 58 12.47 18.32 6.54
N VAL A 59 12.25 17.48 5.53
CA VAL A 59 11.38 17.72 4.36
C VAL A 59 10.35 16.60 4.27
N THR A 60 9.13 16.93 3.86
CA THR A 60 8.10 15.94 3.56
C THR A 60 7.61 16.07 2.13
N ILE A 61 7.33 14.95 1.48
CA ILE A 61 6.71 14.93 0.16
C ILE A 61 5.46 14.05 0.23
N PHE A 62 4.30 14.63 -0.03
CA PHE A 62 3.07 13.90 -0.25
C PHE A 62 2.85 13.75 -1.75
N ILE A 63 2.68 12.52 -2.23
CA ILE A 63 2.39 12.23 -3.62
C ILE A 63 1.04 11.54 -3.68
N CYS A 64 0.11 12.08 -4.48
CA CYS A 64 -1.09 11.36 -4.88
C CYS A 64 -0.92 10.80 -6.30
N ALA A 65 -1.54 9.67 -6.58
CA ALA A 65 -1.54 9.05 -7.89
C ALA A 65 -2.97 8.74 -8.35
N GLU A 66 -3.24 9.06 -9.62
CA GLU A 66 -4.45 8.58 -10.30
C GLU A 66 -4.28 7.14 -10.77
N SER A 67 -5.39 6.44 -11.02
CA SER A 67 -5.34 5.22 -11.81
C SER A 67 -4.81 5.52 -13.22
N LEU A 68 -4.06 4.57 -13.79
CA LEU A 68 -3.60 4.67 -15.18
C LEU A 68 -4.80 4.80 -16.12
N ASP A 69 -4.70 5.69 -17.09
CA ASP A 69 -5.73 5.88 -18.12
C ASP A 69 -6.02 4.54 -18.82
N THR A 70 -7.30 4.24 -19.05
CA THR A 70 -7.74 2.96 -19.62
C THR A 70 -7.13 2.70 -21.00
N GLU A 71 -6.88 3.76 -21.76
CA GLU A 71 -6.23 3.68 -23.08
C GLU A 71 -4.75 3.26 -22.99
N LEU A 72 -4.13 3.43 -21.81
CA LEU A 72 -2.72 3.15 -21.57
C LEU A 72 -2.49 1.82 -20.83
N LEU A 73 -3.53 1.17 -20.31
CA LEU A 73 -3.42 -0.06 -19.50
C LEU A 73 -2.71 -1.21 -20.23
N LEU A 74 -2.90 -1.31 -21.54
CA LEU A 74 -2.31 -2.39 -22.36
C LEU A 74 -1.03 -1.95 -23.08
N ASP A 75 -0.62 -0.69 -22.93
CA ASP A 75 0.60 -0.17 -23.55
C ASP A 75 1.81 -0.50 -22.67
N LYS A 76 2.72 -1.32 -23.22
CA LYS A 76 3.93 -1.79 -22.53
C LYS A 76 4.91 -0.66 -22.16
N ARG A 77 4.77 0.54 -22.74
CA ARG A 77 5.55 1.71 -22.33
C ARG A 77 5.14 2.24 -20.96
N TYR A 78 3.91 1.93 -20.52
CA TYR A 78 3.29 2.50 -19.33
C TYR A 78 2.87 1.46 -18.28
N ALA A 79 2.78 0.19 -18.66
CA ALA A 79 2.48 -0.89 -17.73
C ALA A 79 3.16 -2.21 -18.11
N HIS A 80 3.49 -3.01 -17.09
CA HIS A 80 3.77 -4.42 -17.25
C HIS A 80 2.44 -5.17 -17.35
N VAL A 81 2.25 -5.92 -18.44
CA VAL A 81 1.02 -6.67 -18.71
C VAL A 81 1.38 -8.14 -18.82
N TRP A 82 0.71 -8.97 -18.03
CA TRP A 82 0.87 -10.42 -18.12
C TRP A 82 -0.48 -11.11 -18.00
N LEU A 83 -0.56 -12.31 -18.57
CA LEU A 83 -1.75 -13.12 -18.50
C LEU A 83 -1.64 -14.03 -17.28
N SER A 84 -2.52 -13.84 -16.30
CA SER A 84 -2.60 -14.69 -15.12
C SER A 84 -3.69 -15.74 -15.28
N ARG A 85 -3.38 -16.97 -14.89
CA ARG A 85 -4.35 -18.06 -14.86
C ARG A 85 -5.16 -17.95 -13.57
N THR A 86 -6.42 -17.54 -13.68
CA THR A 86 -7.35 -17.52 -12.55
C THR A 86 -8.01 -18.90 -12.37
N ALA A 87 -8.15 -19.32 -11.11
CA ALA A 87 -8.89 -20.52 -10.78
C ALA A 87 -10.36 -20.44 -11.26
N PRO A 88 -10.98 -21.58 -11.61
CA PRO A 88 -12.42 -21.66 -11.84
C PRO A 88 -13.21 -21.08 -10.67
N ILE A 89 -14.39 -20.50 -10.95
CA ILE A 89 -15.23 -19.87 -9.92
C ILE A 89 -15.55 -20.87 -8.80
N ILE A 90 -15.88 -22.12 -9.16
CA ILE A 90 -16.17 -23.16 -8.18
C ILE A 90 -15.01 -23.43 -7.21
N THR A 91 -13.76 -23.31 -7.68
CA THR A 91 -12.58 -23.52 -6.85
C THR A 91 -12.34 -22.34 -5.92
N VAL A 92 -12.60 -21.11 -6.38
CA VAL A 92 -12.53 -19.91 -5.53
C VAL A 92 -13.59 -20.00 -4.44
N GLU A 93 -14.84 -20.28 -4.79
CA GLU A 93 -15.94 -20.45 -3.82
C GLU A 93 -15.69 -21.60 -2.84
N ALA A 94 -15.11 -22.71 -3.30
CA ALA A 94 -14.68 -23.79 -2.42
C ALA A 94 -13.64 -23.29 -1.39
N ARG A 95 -12.65 -22.50 -1.80
CA ARG A 95 -11.65 -21.97 -0.85
C ARG A 95 -12.28 -21.05 0.21
N ARG A 96 -13.35 -20.33 -0.12
CA ARG A 96 -14.03 -19.44 0.83
C ARG A 96 -14.60 -20.16 2.04
N TYR A 97 -14.98 -21.44 1.89
CA TYR A 97 -15.44 -22.27 3.01
C TYR A 97 -14.47 -22.27 4.21
N TRP A 98 -13.17 -22.08 3.95
CA TRP A 98 -12.14 -22.06 4.98
C TRP A 98 -11.80 -20.67 5.51
N TRP A 99 -12.36 -19.58 4.98
CA TRP A 99 -12.02 -18.24 5.48
C TRP A 99 -12.42 -18.06 6.94
N ASP A 100 -13.67 -18.38 7.28
CA ASP A 100 -14.17 -18.29 8.66
C ASP A 100 -13.84 -19.55 9.48
N ARG A 101 -13.19 -20.54 8.85
CA ARG A 101 -12.88 -21.85 9.42
C ARG A 101 -11.40 -22.19 9.32
N HIS A 102 -10.56 -21.16 9.22
CA HIS A 102 -9.14 -21.32 9.01
C HIS A 102 -8.50 -22.16 10.14
N ASP A 103 -8.92 -21.91 11.38
CA ASP A 103 -8.45 -22.66 12.56
C ASP A 103 -8.83 -24.14 12.52
N GLU A 104 -9.98 -24.49 11.95
CA GLU A 104 -10.37 -25.90 11.80
C GLU A 104 -9.47 -26.60 10.78
N PHE A 105 -9.18 -25.96 9.65
CA PHE A 105 -8.27 -26.51 8.66
C PHE A 105 -6.85 -26.63 9.20
N ARG A 106 -6.38 -25.60 9.92
CA ARG A 106 -5.06 -25.59 10.57
C ARG A 106 -4.93 -26.75 11.55
N LYS A 107 -5.93 -26.99 12.41
CA LYS A 107 -5.94 -28.13 13.35
C LYS A 107 -5.83 -29.49 12.66
N ILE A 108 -6.44 -29.65 11.48
CA ILE A 108 -6.32 -30.89 10.69
C ILE A 108 -4.88 -31.04 10.19
N VAL A 109 -4.30 -29.97 9.66
CA VAL A 109 -2.90 -29.96 9.17
C VAL A 109 -1.92 -30.22 10.31
N ASP A 110 -2.04 -29.50 11.43
CA ASP A 110 -1.16 -29.65 12.59
C ASP A 110 -1.16 -31.08 13.12
N LYS A 111 -2.32 -31.74 13.14
CA LYS A 111 -2.48 -33.12 13.62
C LYS A 111 -1.96 -34.16 12.64
N GLU A 112 -2.25 -34.01 11.35
CA GLU A 112 -1.94 -35.03 10.34
C GLU A 112 -0.53 -34.89 9.74
N CYS A 113 0.06 -33.70 9.80
CA CYS A 113 1.39 -33.40 9.26
C CYS A 113 2.41 -33.05 10.36
N GLU A 114 2.14 -33.44 11.61
CA GLU A 114 3.00 -33.17 12.76
C GLU A 114 4.44 -33.69 12.53
N GLY A 115 5.43 -32.83 12.80
CA GLY A 115 6.85 -33.18 12.69
C GLY A 115 7.41 -33.23 11.26
N LEU A 116 6.57 -33.13 10.23
CA LEU A 116 7.01 -33.06 8.83
C LEU A 116 7.56 -31.67 8.49
N LYS A 117 8.53 -31.61 7.56
CA LYS A 117 9.13 -30.36 7.08
C LYS A 117 9.41 -30.43 5.59
N GLY A 118 9.47 -29.26 4.94
CA GLY A 118 9.79 -29.16 3.51
C GLY A 118 8.80 -29.95 2.64
N GLU A 119 9.32 -30.68 1.67
CA GLU A 119 8.52 -31.39 0.65
C GLU A 119 7.54 -32.41 1.25
N GLU A 120 7.93 -33.15 2.30
CA GLU A 120 7.07 -34.13 2.96
C GLU A 120 5.84 -33.49 3.62
N PHE A 121 6.01 -32.28 4.18
CA PHE A 121 4.90 -31.51 4.75
C PHE A 121 3.96 -31.04 3.64
N ASP A 122 4.51 -30.52 2.54
CA ASP A 122 3.71 -30.05 1.41
C ASP A 122 2.86 -31.18 0.80
N GLU A 123 3.45 -32.37 0.62
CA GLU A 123 2.70 -33.55 0.16
C GLU A 123 1.57 -33.98 1.11
N CYS A 124 1.82 -33.88 2.43
CA CYS A 124 0.81 -34.18 3.44
C CYS A 124 -0.38 -33.22 3.34
N VAL A 125 -0.11 -31.91 3.28
CA VAL A 125 -1.13 -30.88 3.10
C VAL A 125 -1.92 -31.12 1.81
N ASP A 126 -1.24 -31.47 0.72
CA ASP A 126 -1.88 -31.78 -0.57
C ASP A 126 -2.87 -32.95 -0.49
N LYS A 127 -2.53 -34.01 0.25
CA LYS A 127 -3.42 -35.16 0.50
C LYS A 127 -4.66 -34.73 1.29
N ILE A 128 -4.49 -33.89 2.31
CA ILE A 128 -5.60 -33.34 3.11
C ILE A 128 -6.52 -32.50 2.21
N VAL A 129 -5.95 -31.60 1.41
CA VAL A 129 -6.72 -30.75 0.48
C VAL A 129 -7.53 -31.62 -0.48
N ARG A 130 -6.93 -32.62 -1.12
CA ARG A 130 -7.62 -33.54 -2.04
C ARG A 130 -8.74 -34.31 -1.36
N ARG A 131 -8.56 -34.74 -0.11
CA ARG A 131 -9.57 -35.46 0.67
C ARG A 131 -10.76 -34.57 1.02
N VAL A 132 -10.52 -33.32 1.41
CA VAL A 132 -11.58 -32.42 1.91
C VAL A 132 -12.27 -31.64 0.78
N TYR A 133 -11.59 -31.40 -0.34
CA TYR A 133 -12.11 -30.64 -1.47
C TYR A 133 -13.48 -31.14 -2.00
N PRO A 134 -13.77 -32.45 -2.13
CA PRO A 134 -15.10 -32.92 -2.55
C PRO A 134 -16.23 -32.45 -1.63
N LYS A 135 -16.01 -32.44 -0.31
CA LYS A 135 -17.00 -31.95 0.66
C LYS A 135 -17.20 -30.46 0.50
N VAL A 136 -16.11 -29.71 0.43
CA VAL A 136 -16.12 -28.25 0.29
C VAL A 136 -16.76 -27.80 -1.04
N LYS A 137 -16.49 -28.52 -2.12
CA LYS A 137 -17.10 -28.27 -3.44
C LYS A 137 -18.63 -28.42 -3.40
N LYS A 138 -19.19 -29.30 -2.58
CA LYS A 138 -20.66 -29.42 -2.41
C LYS A 138 -21.26 -28.16 -1.79
N TYR A 139 -20.60 -27.60 -0.77
CA TYR A 139 -21.02 -26.32 -0.18
C TYR A 139 -20.92 -25.18 -1.21
N ALA A 140 -19.82 -25.10 -1.95
CA ALA A 140 -19.65 -24.10 -3.01
C ALA A 140 -20.71 -24.21 -4.11
N ILE A 141 -21.13 -25.42 -4.49
CA ILE A 141 -22.24 -25.61 -5.44
C ILE A 141 -23.55 -25.07 -4.87
N ALA A 142 -23.83 -25.32 -3.59
CA ALA A 142 -25.05 -24.85 -2.93
C ALA A 142 -25.09 -23.31 -2.87
N GLU A 143 -23.99 -22.68 -2.45
CA GLU A 143 -23.81 -21.22 -2.43
C GLU A 143 -24.00 -20.60 -3.81
N LEU A 144 -23.35 -21.16 -4.84
CA LEU A 144 -23.48 -20.65 -6.20
C LEU A 144 -24.92 -20.78 -6.74
N LYS A 145 -25.63 -21.86 -6.41
CA LYS A 145 -27.04 -22.01 -6.78
C LYS A 145 -27.93 -21.02 -6.03
N PHE A 146 -27.60 -20.70 -4.78
CA PHE A 146 -28.33 -19.70 -4.00
C PHE A 146 -28.14 -18.29 -4.57
N HIS A 147 -26.92 -17.92 -4.95
CA HIS A 147 -26.61 -16.60 -5.53
C HIS A 147 -27.02 -16.46 -7.00
N LEU A 148 -27.09 -17.55 -7.77
CA LEU A 148 -27.43 -17.56 -9.20
C LEU A 148 -28.63 -18.48 -9.50
N PRO A 149 -29.78 -18.34 -8.82
CA PRO A 149 -30.85 -19.36 -8.85
C PRO A 149 -31.43 -19.60 -10.25
N LEU A 150 -31.48 -18.55 -11.07
CA LEU A 150 -32.03 -18.59 -12.42
C LEU A 150 -30.98 -18.83 -13.51
N SER A 151 -29.70 -18.51 -13.25
CA SER A 151 -28.64 -18.53 -14.28
C SER A 151 -27.54 -19.56 -14.02
N TYR A 152 -27.62 -20.33 -12.94
CA TYR A 152 -26.60 -21.32 -12.58
C TYR A 152 -26.38 -22.35 -13.70
N LYS A 153 -27.46 -22.88 -14.28
CA LYS A 153 -27.39 -23.87 -15.38
C LYS A 153 -26.76 -23.26 -16.63
N ASP A 154 -27.19 -22.04 -16.97
CA ASP A 154 -26.73 -21.34 -18.19
C ASP A 154 -25.25 -20.90 -18.08
N LYS A 155 -24.74 -20.74 -16.85
CA LYS A 155 -23.36 -20.32 -16.57
C LYS A 155 -22.43 -21.48 -16.17
N ILE A 156 -22.86 -22.73 -16.32
CA ILE A 156 -22.09 -23.89 -15.84
C ILE A 156 -20.67 -23.93 -16.43
N ASP A 157 -20.55 -23.63 -17.71
CA ASP A 157 -19.25 -23.58 -18.39
C ASP A 157 -18.34 -22.51 -17.78
N LEU A 158 -18.87 -21.32 -17.48
CA LEU A 158 -18.14 -20.24 -16.82
C LEU A 158 -17.67 -20.64 -15.40
N ILE A 159 -18.50 -21.40 -14.68
CA ILE A 159 -18.25 -21.80 -13.29
C ILE A 159 -17.06 -22.77 -13.20
N TYR A 160 -16.94 -23.69 -14.15
CA TYR A 160 -15.92 -24.74 -14.13
C TYR A 160 -14.71 -24.47 -15.02
N LYS A 161 -14.80 -23.52 -15.96
CA LYS A 161 -13.70 -23.19 -16.88
C LYS A 161 -12.60 -22.42 -16.14
N VAL A 162 -11.35 -22.78 -16.46
CA VAL A 162 -10.16 -21.99 -16.10
C VAL A 162 -10.27 -20.64 -16.80
N ARG A 163 -10.10 -19.57 -16.04
CA ARG A 163 -10.19 -18.21 -16.56
C ARG A 163 -8.79 -17.63 -16.70
N TRP A 164 -8.66 -16.67 -17.58
CA TRP A 164 -7.43 -15.91 -17.76
C TRP A 164 -7.78 -14.43 -17.57
N SER A 165 -7.00 -13.75 -16.75
CA SER A 165 -7.08 -12.31 -16.54
C SER A 165 -5.80 -11.66 -17.03
N TYR A 166 -5.93 -10.51 -17.69
CA TYR A 166 -4.79 -9.62 -17.86
C TYR A 166 -4.57 -8.92 -16.53
N GLU A 167 -3.41 -9.19 -15.93
CA GLU A 167 -2.93 -8.41 -14.80
C GLU A 167 -2.07 -7.28 -15.35
N VAL A 168 -2.32 -6.08 -14.84
CA VAL A 168 -1.69 -4.84 -15.31
C VAL A 168 -1.06 -4.17 -14.11
N ARG A 169 0.27 -4.02 -14.15
CA ARG A 169 1.01 -3.24 -13.16
C ARG A 169 1.59 -2.01 -13.82
N ARG A 170 1.15 -0.83 -13.36
CA ARG A 170 1.62 0.46 -13.87
C ARG A 170 3.13 0.62 -13.62
N TYR A 171 3.85 1.18 -14.61
CA TYR A 171 5.19 1.69 -14.41
C TYR A 171 5.12 3.11 -13.82
N TYR A 172 5.63 3.27 -12.60
CA TYR A 172 5.78 4.56 -11.95
C TYR A 172 7.16 5.13 -12.28
N CYS A 173 7.23 6.01 -13.26
CA CYS A 173 8.45 6.71 -13.68
C CYS A 173 8.77 7.91 -12.79
N LEU A 174 8.63 7.74 -11.46
CA LEU A 174 9.02 8.73 -10.48
C LEU A 174 10.55 8.73 -10.31
N PRO A 175 11.17 9.84 -9.89
CA PRO A 175 12.60 9.83 -9.59
C PRO A 175 12.86 9.02 -8.32
N GLU A 176 13.98 8.28 -8.27
CA GLU A 176 14.49 7.70 -7.02
C GLU A 176 14.66 8.81 -5.95
N PRO A 177 14.30 8.55 -4.68
CA PRO A 177 13.76 7.31 -4.12
C PRO A 177 12.22 7.20 -4.13
N LEU A 178 11.54 8.11 -4.85
CA LEU A 178 10.07 8.20 -4.91
C LEU A 178 9.41 7.18 -5.85
N ASN A 179 10.20 6.35 -6.54
CA ASN A 179 9.73 5.33 -7.49
C ASN A 179 9.31 4.01 -6.84
N ARG A 180 9.55 3.87 -5.54
CA ARG A 180 8.86 2.88 -4.73
C ARG A 180 7.38 3.27 -4.73
N TRP A 181 6.52 2.41 -5.29
CA TRP A 181 5.09 2.61 -5.27
C TRP A 181 4.34 1.30 -5.02
N ASP A 182 3.44 1.27 -4.04
CA ASP A 182 2.48 0.19 -3.82
C ASP A 182 1.22 0.44 -4.67
N GLU A 183 0.95 -0.44 -5.63
CA GLU A 183 -0.17 -0.28 -6.57
C GLU A 183 -1.56 -0.34 -5.93
N ARG A 184 -1.64 -0.77 -4.66
CA ARG A 184 -2.89 -0.81 -3.89
C ARG A 184 -3.24 0.54 -3.29
N THR A 185 -2.36 1.55 -3.39
CA THR A 185 -2.58 2.88 -2.82
C THR A 185 -2.64 3.93 -3.92
N ASN A 186 -3.41 4.98 -3.62
CA ASN A 186 -3.51 6.19 -4.45
C ASN A 186 -2.69 7.35 -3.85
N TRP A 187 -1.94 7.10 -2.79
CA TRP A 187 -1.02 8.08 -2.21
C TRP A 187 0.12 7.39 -1.47
N GLU A 188 1.24 8.10 -1.40
CA GLU A 188 2.37 7.78 -0.53
C GLU A 188 2.92 9.07 0.09
N GLN A 189 3.35 8.96 1.34
CA GLN A 189 4.02 10.01 2.08
C GLN A 189 5.49 9.65 2.23
N PHE A 190 6.38 10.55 1.84
CA PHE A 190 7.81 10.40 2.02
C PHE A 190 8.31 11.40 3.05
N TYR A 191 9.26 10.94 3.86
CA TYR A 191 9.90 11.72 4.90
C TYR A 191 11.39 11.73 4.65
N PHE A 192 12.00 12.90 4.67
CA PHE A 192 13.43 13.08 4.48
C PHE A 192 14.00 13.86 5.65
N ALA A 193 15.12 13.39 6.17
CA ALA A 193 15.90 14.10 7.17
C ALA A 193 17.35 14.21 6.68
N LYS A 194 17.96 15.38 6.84
CA LYS A 194 19.38 15.58 6.56
C LYS A 194 20.17 15.46 7.84
N VAL A 195 21.06 14.48 7.90
CA VAL A 195 21.88 14.16 9.07
C VAL A 195 23.33 14.09 8.61
N ASP A 196 24.20 14.87 9.24
CA ASP A 196 25.64 14.95 8.91
C ASP A 196 25.87 15.16 7.39
N GLY A 197 25.11 16.09 6.79
CA GLY A 197 25.15 16.39 5.36
C GLY A 197 24.55 15.34 4.42
N LYS A 198 24.04 14.21 4.91
CA LYS A 198 23.45 13.13 4.10
C LYS A 198 21.94 13.05 4.28
N TRP A 199 21.22 12.71 3.22
CA TRP A 199 19.79 12.44 3.29
C TRP A 199 19.53 11.00 3.68
N ILE A 200 18.68 10.83 4.68
CA ILE A 200 17.98 9.58 4.96
C ILE A 200 16.50 9.75 4.63
N TYR A 201 15.83 8.64 4.31
CA TYR A 201 14.41 8.69 4.04
C TYR A 201 13.64 7.48 4.53
N ALA A 202 12.36 7.71 4.77
CA ALA A 202 11.35 6.69 5.01
C ALA A 202 10.08 7.03 4.22
N TRP A 203 9.13 6.09 4.20
CA TRP A 203 7.85 6.29 3.54
C TRP A 203 6.69 5.72 4.37
N GLY A 204 5.50 6.19 4.07
CA GLY A 204 4.24 5.78 4.68
C GLY A 204 3.14 5.65 3.64
N ASP A 205 2.38 4.57 3.71
CA ASP A 205 1.25 4.30 2.83
C ASP A 205 0.23 3.35 3.53
N PRO A 206 -1.03 3.31 3.08
CA PRO A 206 -2.07 2.52 3.76
C PRO A 206 -2.02 1.01 3.45
N ALA A 207 -1.21 0.53 2.48
CA ALA A 207 -1.30 -0.84 1.97
C ALA A 207 -0.58 -1.90 2.81
N SER A 208 0.21 -1.53 3.81
CA SER A 208 0.86 -2.48 4.73
C SER A 208 0.84 -1.98 6.18
N SER A 209 0.72 -2.90 7.14
CA SER A 209 0.83 -2.57 8.57
C SER A 209 2.17 -1.93 8.91
N GLY A 210 3.27 -2.41 8.31
CA GLY A 210 4.60 -1.82 8.49
C GLY A 210 4.67 -0.39 7.96
N ALA A 211 4.14 -0.15 6.76
CA ALA A 211 4.13 1.19 6.16
C ALA A 211 3.26 2.17 6.97
N ARG A 212 2.10 1.72 7.49
CA ARG A 212 1.27 2.51 8.41
C ARG A 212 1.98 2.82 9.72
N ALA A 213 2.73 1.86 10.28
CA ALA A 213 3.51 2.08 11.50
C ALA A 213 4.63 3.11 11.27
N THR A 214 5.37 3.00 10.16
CA THR A 214 6.39 3.99 9.76
C THR A 214 5.77 5.37 9.56
N HIS A 215 4.63 5.46 8.85
CA HIS A 215 3.88 6.70 8.64
C HIS A 215 3.53 7.39 9.96
N SER A 216 2.98 6.61 10.89
CA SER A 216 2.53 7.07 12.20
C SER A 216 3.68 7.57 13.08
N LEU A 217 4.78 6.81 13.12
CA LEU A 217 5.95 7.13 13.92
C LEU A 217 6.67 8.39 13.40
N TRP A 218 6.89 8.47 12.09
CA TRP A 218 7.56 9.63 11.48
C TRP A 218 6.71 10.89 11.58
N SER A 219 5.40 10.80 11.33
CA SER A 219 4.47 11.92 11.47
C SER A 219 4.50 12.50 12.88
N SER A 220 4.31 11.63 13.89
CA SER A 220 4.27 12.06 15.29
C SER A 220 5.60 12.64 15.76
N THR A 221 6.72 12.03 15.37
CA THR A 221 8.05 12.54 15.74
C THR A 221 8.32 13.90 15.11
N ILE A 222 8.14 14.05 13.79
CA ILE A 222 8.46 15.29 13.07
C ILE A 222 7.69 16.50 13.63
N ILE A 223 6.44 16.32 14.02
CA ILE A 223 5.63 17.41 14.57
C ILE A 223 6.22 17.92 15.89
N GLY A 224 6.78 17.04 16.72
CA GLY A 224 7.37 17.39 18.02
C GLY A 224 8.82 17.90 17.97
N LEU A 225 9.52 17.81 16.84
CA LEU A 225 10.93 18.23 16.76
C LEU A 225 11.07 19.75 16.77
N ASP A 226 12.06 20.27 17.50
CA ASP A 226 12.45 21.69 17.45
C ASP A 226 13.66 21.90 16.53
N ILE A 227 13.49 21.56 15.25
CA ILE A 227 14.49 21.73 14.19
C ILE A 227 13.88 22.46 12.99
N PRO A 228 14.71 23.00 12.08
CA PRO A 228 14.22 23.55 10.82
C PRO A 228 13.42 22.51 10.02
N LYS A 229 12.10 22.70 9.97
CA LYS A 229 11.21 21.93 9.11
C LYS A 229 11.07 22.72 7.82
N ARG A 230 11.92 22.44 6.84
CA ARG A 230 11.89 23.15 5.56
C ARG A 230 11.18 22.26 4.56
N TRP A 231 10.13 22.84 3.99
CA TRP A 231 9.05 22.39 3.10
C TRP A 231 8.34 21.03 3.28
N GLY A 232 7.02 21.13 3.18
CA GLY A 232 6.14 20.07 2.72
C GLY A 232 5.77 20.29 1.25
N ILE A 233 6.06 19.32 0.40
CA ILE A 233 5.80 19.37 -1.04
C ILE A 233 4.61 18.47 -1.37
N ILE A 234 3.70 18.95 -2.21
CA ILE A 234 2.62 18.14 -2.78
C ILE A 234 2.90 17.90 -4.26
N LEU A 235 2.98 16.63 -4.64
CA LEU A 235 3.09 16.18 -6.02
C LEU A 235 1.87 15.36 -6.43
N TRP A 236 1.57 15.38 -7.73
CA TRP A 236 0.46 14.62 -8.32
C TRP A 236 0.97 13.82 -9.52
N TYR A 237 0.86 12.50 -9.45
CA TYR A 237 1.18 11.58 -10.54
C TYR A 237 -0.08 11.21 -11.33
N ASP A 238 -0.28 11.87 -12.46
CA ASP A 238 -1.55 11.83 -13.21
C ASP A 238 -1.80 10.49 -13.92
N SER A 239 -2.99 10.30 -14.48
CA SER A 239 -3.36 9.08 -15.22
C SER A 239 -2.53 8.81 -16.47
N ARG A 240 -1.69 9.76 -16.91
CA ARG A 240 -0.85 9.67 -18.12
C ARG A 240 0.63 9.51 -17.82
N ASN A 241 0.99 9.07 -16.61
CA ASN A 241 2.38 8.89 -16.17
C ASN A 241 3.22 10.18 -16.16
N ARG A 242 2.61 11.31 -15.77
CA ARG A 242 3.31 12.57 -15.59
C ARG A 242 3.24 13.02 -14.13
N LEU A 243 4.40 13.41 -13.62
CA LEU A 243 4.52 13.99 -12.29
C LEU A 243 4.39 15.51 -12.37
N TRP A 244 3.46 16.05 -11.60
CA TRP A 244 3.15 17.47 -11.53
C TRP A 244 3.40 18.01 -10.13
N PHE A 245 3.76 19.28 -10.06
CA PHE A 245 3.79 20.03 -8.82
C PHE A 245 2.41 20.61 -8.55
N VAL A 246 1.94 20.48 -7.32
CA VAL A 246 0.66 21.03 -6.89
C VAL A 246 0.90 22.29 -6.06
N ASP A 247 1.59 22.12 -4.93
CA ASP A 247 1.89 23.20 -4.00
C ASP A 247 3.06 22.86 -3.08
N GLU A 248 3.53 23.87 -2.36
CA GLU A 248 4.52 23.74 -1.29
C GLU A 248 4.11 24.58 -0.08
N PHE A 249 4.56 24.15 1.10
CA PHE A 249 4.28 24.79 2.37
C PHE A 249 5.57 25.00 3.12
N ASP A 250 5.68 26.07 3.91
CA ASP A 250 6.85 26.31 4.77
C ASP A 250 6.91 25.38 5.99
N ALA A 251 5.94 24.47 6.14
CA ALA A 251 5.87 23.44 7.16
C ALA A 251 5.64 22.06 6.52
N PRO A 252 5.91 20.96 7.25
CA PRO A 252 5.66 19.62 6.72
C PRO A 252 4.20 19.40 6.35
N VAL A 253 3.97 18.71 5.22
CA VAL A 253 2.66 18.22 4.81
C VAL A 253 2.59 16.75 5.18
N ILE A 254 1.61 16.42 6.01
CA ILE A 254 1.40 15.07 6.53
C ILE A 254 -0.02 14.64 6.16
N CYS A 255 -0.13 13.50 5.47
CA CYS A 255 -1.42 12.84 5.29
C CYS A 255 -1.97 12.39 6.66
N PRO A 256 -3.13 12.89 7.12
CA PRO A 256 -3.62 12.60 8.47
C PRO A 256 -4.10 11.16 8.66
N LEU A 257 -4.35 10.42 7.57
CA LEU A 257 -4.74 9.02 7.62
C LEU A 257 -3.58 8.20 8.17
N ASP A 258 -3.83 7.42 9.22
CA ASP A 258 -2.85 6.57 9.91
C ASP A 258 -1.63 7.30 10.54
N ALA A 259 -1.58 8.64 10.53
CA ALA A 259 -0.43 9.43 10.98
C ALA A 259 -0.22 9.47 12.50
N PHE A 260 -1.25 9.20 13.30
CA PHE A 260 -1.21 9.45 14.74
C PHE A 260 -1.62 8.25 15.59
N GLY A 261 -1.73 7.07 14.98
CA GLY A 261 -2.07 5.84 15.70
C GLY A 261 -1.03 5.44 16.76
N HIS A 262 0.22 5.91 16.63
CA HIS A 262 1.33 5.57 17.53
C HIS A 262 1.32 6.36 18.83
N ILE A 263 0.78 7.58 18.81
CA ILE A 263 0.74 8.47 19.97
C ILE A 263 -0.60 8.41 20.71
N GLY A 264 -1.56 7.58 20.26
CA GLY A 264 -2.87 7.45 20.91
C GLY A 264 -3.76 8.69 20.82
N TYR A 265 -3.36 9.70 20.04
CA TYR A 265 -4.11 10.95 19.86
C TYR A 265 -5.33 10.68 18.96
N ALA A 266 -6.50 10.54 19.57
CA ALA A 266 -7.77 10.53 18.86
C ALA A 266 -8.12 11.96 18.43
N GLY A 267 -7.92 12.28 17.14
CA GLY A 267 -8.59 13.28 16.27
C GLY A 267 -8.94 14.71 16.74
N GLU A 268 -9.26 14.95 18.00
CA GLU A 268 -9.67 16.25 18.56
C GLU A 268 -8.47 17.10 19.00
N GLU A 269 -7.43 16.48 19.52
CA GLU A 269 -6.27 17.18 20.09
C GLU A 269 -5.33 17.78 19.02
N PHE A 270 -5.39 17.31 17.77
CA PHE A 270 -4.61 17.84 16.63
C PHE A 270 -5.23 19.08 15.95
N ARG A 271 -6.44 19.48 16.35
CA ARG A 271 -7.21 20.54 15.67
C ARG A 271 -7.05 21.94 16.29
N LYS A 272 -6.10 22.11 17.21
CA LYS A 272 -5.69 23.41 17.78
C LYS A 272 -4.40 23.87 17.12
#